data_AF-A0A363UC94-F1
#
_entry.id   AF-A0A363UC94-F1
#
_cell.length_a   1.000
_cell.length_b   1.000
_cell.length_c   1.000
_cell.angle_alpha   90.00
_cell.angle_beta   90.00
_cell.angle_gamma   90.00
#
_symmetry.space_group_name_H-M   'P 1'
#
loop_
_entity.id
_entity.type
_entity.pdbx_description
1 polymer ?
#
loop_
_entity_poly.entity_id
_entity_poly.type
_entity_poly.pdbx_seq_one_letter_code
_entity_poly.pdbx_strand_id
1 'polypeptide(L)'
;MDPATLAATVTSILVPYLTKFGENLAEDAGKKLWETITGKLKEKPAGAGAASDLAENTEDPDNQEAFALQLKKALKDDPDFARMVMELIEKAKAEGITNTGSGAVATNGSISVGGIKISGDSSGPIIIGNDNSVTQTNSESARKTSRNKKTRD
;
A
#
# COMPACT_ATOMS: atom_id res chain seq x y z
N MET A 1 -0.72 -0.65 17.34
CA MET A 1 -0.36 0.31 16.27
C MET A 1 -0.85 1.68 16.71
N ASP A 2 -0.05 2.74 16.55
CA ASP A 2 -0.53 4.08 16.87
C ASP A 2 -1.52 4.60 15.81
N PRO A 3 -2.36 5.61 16.13
CA PRO A 3 -3.38 6.10 15.21
C PRO A 3 -2.85 6.65 13.88
N ALA A 4 -1.59 7.13 13.83
CA ALA A 4 -1.02 7.67 12.60
C ALA A 4 -0.63 6.54 11.65
N THR A 5 0.04 5.51 12.14
CA THR A 5 0.37 4.32 11.35
C THR A 5 -0.89 3.58 10.89
N LEU A 6 -1.92 3.53 11.74
CA LEU A 6 -3.20 2.92 11.38
C LEU A 6 -3.88 3.68 10.23
N ALA A 7 -3.92 5.01 10.30
CA ALA A 7 -4.48 5.83 9.24
C ALA A 7 -3.74 5.67 7.91
N ALA A 8 -2.40 5.70 7.92
CA ALA A 8 -1.59 5.51 6.72
C ALA A 8 -1.80 4.11 6.10
N THR A 9 -1.88 3.07 6.93
CA THR A 9 -2.12 1.69 6.48
C THR A 9 -3.49 1.56 5.82
N VAL A 10 -4.51 2.19 6.39
CA VAL A 10 -5.84 2.23 5.77
C VAL A 10 -5.79 2.91 4.40
N THR A 11 -5.16 4.09 4.31
CA THR A 11 -5.07 4.83 3.05
C THR A 11 -4.40 3.98 1.97
N SER A 12 -3.29 3.30 2.30
CA SER A 12 -2.57 2.45 1.35
C SER A 12 -3.35 1.21 0.89
N ILE A 13 -4.27 0.69 1.73
CA ILE A 13 -5.19 -0.39 1.37
C ILE A 13 -6.31 0.15 0.45
N LEU A 14 -6.83 1.34 0.74
CA LEU A 14 -7.97 1.90 0.02
C LEU A 14 -7.61 2.48 -1.35
N VAL A 15 -6.41 3.06 -1.52
CA VAL A 15 -5.97 3.60 -2.83
C VAL A 15 -6.14 2.59 -3.97
N PRO A 16 -5.53 1.39 -3.94
CA PRO A 16 -5.70 0.42 -5.02
C PRO A 16 -7.14 -0.09 -5.16
N TYR A 17 -7.92 -0.14 -4.07
CA TYR A 17 -9.34 -0.48 -4.12
C TYR A 17 -10.16 0.57 -4.88
N LEU A 18 -9.94 1.85 -4.58
CA LEU A 18 -10.63 2.97 -5.22
C LEU A 18 -10.20 3.11 -6.69
N THR A 19 -8.92 2.88 -7.01
CA THR A 19 -8.44 2.86 -8.39
C THR A 19 -9.02 1.68 -9.18
N LYS A 20 -9.13 0.49 -8.57
CA LYS A 20 -9.69 -0.71 -9.20
C LYS A 20 -11.22 -0.79 -9.15
N PHE A 21 -11.91 0.20 -8.59
CA PHE A 21 -13.38 0.25 -8.58
C PHE A 21 -13.96 0.30 -10.02
N GLY A 22 -13.13 0.56 -11.05
CA GLY A 22 -13.46 0.41 -12.47
C GLY A 22 -13.26 -0.99 -13.07
N GLU A 23 -12.57 -1.91 -12.37
CA GLU A 23 -12.16 -3.24 -12.84
C GLU A 23 -12.67 -4.38 -11.93
N ASN A 24 -13.99 -4.43 -11.65
CA ASN A 24 -14.71 -5.64 -11.21
C ASN A 24 -14.05 -6.55 -10.13
N LEU A 25 -13.30 -6.00 -9.16
CA LEU A 25 -12.89 -6.76 -7.98
C LEU A 25 -13.90 -6.51 -6.86
N ALA A 26 -14.85 -7.44 -6.76
CA ALA A 26 -15.76 -7.56 -5.62
C ALA A 26 -15.00 -8.05 -4.38
N GLU A 27 -14.10 -7.21 -3.85
CA GLU A 27 -13.47 -7.46 -2.54
C GLU A 27 -14.34 -6.81 -1.46
N ASP A 28 -15.24 -7.61 -0.88
CA ASP A 28 -16.21 -7.19 0.15
C ASP A 28 -15.53 -6.48 1.34
N ALA A 29 -14.30 -6.86 1.68
CA ALA A 29 -13.54 -6.23 2.76
C ALA A 29 -13.09 -4.79 2.44
N GLY A 30 -12.64 -4.49 1.22
CA GLY A 30 -12.25 -3.13 0.82
C GLY A 30 -13.43 -2.17 0.81
N LYS A 31 -14.57 -2.65 0.31
CA LYS A 31 -15.85 -1.92 0.34
C LYS A 31 -16.30 -1.61 1.76
N LYS A 32 -16.33 -2.63 2.62
CA LYS A 32 -16.77 -2.47 4.02
C LYS A 32 -15.86 -1.53 4.79
N LEU A 33 -14.55 -1.59 4.55
CA LEU A 33 -13.58 -0.67 5.15
C LEU A 33 -13.84 0.77 4.70
N TRP A 34 -14.05 1.00 3.40
CA TRP A 34 -14.38 2.31 2.85
C TRP A 34 -15.68 2.89 3.44
N GLU A 35 -16.75 2.11 3.44
CA GLU A 35 -18.07 2.52 3.96
C GLU A 35 -18.00 2.85 5.46
N THR A 36 -17.31 2.01 6.25
CA THR A 36 -17.15 2.23 7.70
C THR A 36 -16.40 3.53 7.99
N ILE A 37 -15.32 3.78 7.25
CA ILE A 37 -14.45 4.94 7.49
C ILE A 37 -15.08 6.23 7.01
N THR A 38 -15.65 6.23 5.80
CA THR A 38 -16.36 7.40 5.28
C THR A 38 -17.61 7.70 6.10
N GLY A 39 -18.31 6.68 6.60
CA GLY A 39 -19.41 6.85 7.55
C GLY A 39 -19.00 7.64 8.77
N LYS A 40 -17.86 7.30 9.40
CA LYS A 40 -17.32 8.02 10.55
C LYS A 40 -16.80 9.42 10.19
N LEU A 41 -16.11 9.56 9.06
CA LEU A 41 -15.54 10.84 8.64
C LEU A 41 -16.60 11.86 8.22
N LYS A 42 -17.77 11.43 7.75
CA LYS A 42 -18.91 12.30 7.41
C LYS A 42 -19.47 13.06 8.61
N GLU A 43 -19.23 12.60 9.83
CA GLU A 43 -19.61 13.34 11.05
C GLU A 43 -18.86 14.67 11.19
N LYS A 44 -17.73 14.83 10.47
CA LYS A 44 -16.93 16.05 10.46
C LYS A 44 -16.81 16.61 9.03
N PRO A 45 -17.11 17.89 8.78
CA PRO A 45 -17.02 18.48 7.43
C PRO A 45 -15.65 18.32 6.77
N ALA A 46 -14.58 18.47 7.55
CA ALA A 46 -13.21 18.27 7.07
C ALA A 46 -12.88 16.81 6.70
N GLY A 47 -13.52 15.83 7.36
CA GLY A 47 -13.39 14.42 7.02
C GLY A 47 -14.16 14.04 5.76
N ALA A 48 -15.35 14.63 5.57
CA ALA A 48 -16.16 14.42 4.37
C ALA A 48 -15.44 14.94 3.11
N GLY A 49 -14.85 16.14 3.17
CA GLY A 49 -14.06 16.71 2.06
C GLY A 49 -12.89 15.81 1.68
N ALA A 50 -12.04 15.46 2.65
CA ALA A 50 -10.87 14.62 2.40
C ALA A 50 -11.21 13.22 1.85
N ALA A 51 -12.36 12.65 2.23
CA ALA A 51 -12.84 11.40 1.66
C ALA A 51 -13.32 11.56 0.21
N SER A 52 -13.95 12.68 -0.13
CA SER A 52 -14.34 12.99 -1.52
C SER A 52 -13.10 13.21 -2.39
N ASP A 53 -12.15 14.03 -1.92
CA ASP A 53 -10.94 14.37 -2.66
C ASP A 53 -10.11 13.10 -2.99
N LEU A 54 -9.97 12.19 -2.02
CA LEU A 54 -9.29 10.91 -2.23
C LEU A 54 -10.04 10.01 -3.24
N ALA A 55 -11.38 10.02 -3.22
CA ALA A 55 -12.19 9.23 -4.15
C ALA A 55 -12.15 9.79 -5.59
N GLU A 56 -12.02 11.11 -5.74
CA GLU A 56 -11.90 11.78 -7.04
C GLU A 56 -10.51 11.60 -7.66
N ASN A 57 -9.46 11.69 -6.85
CA ASN A 57 -8.09 11.50 -7.30
C ASN A 57 -7.28 10.69 -6.30
N THR A 58 -7.25 9.38 -6.51
CA THR A 58 -6.60 8.40 -5.63
C THR A 58 -5.07 8.44 -5.71
N GLU A 59 -4.51 8.94 -6.80
CA GLU A 59 -3.05 8.98 -7.03
C GLU A 59 -2.41 10.27 -6.50
N ASP A 60 -3.21 11.25 -6.09
CA ASP A 60 -2.72 12.51 -5.55
C ASP A 60 -2.16 12.33 -4.11
N PRO A 61 -0.86 12.59 -3.89
CA PRO A 61 -0.26 12.44 -2.57
C PRO A 61 -0.87 13.39 -1.54
N ASP A 62 -1.30 14.60 -1.93
CA ASP A 62 -1.88 15.58 -1.01
C ASP A 62 -3.25 15.09 -0.53
N ASN A 63 -4.04 14.46 -1.40
CA ASN A 63 -5.33 13.86 -1.02
C ASN A 63 -5.16 12.66 -0.09
N GLN A 64 -4.16 11.81 -0.35
CA GLN A 64 -3.83 10.68 0.52
C GLN A 64 -3.41 11.15 1.91
N GLU A 65 -2.56 12.18 2.00
CA GLU A 65 -2.12 12.78 3.26
C GLU A 65 -3.27 13.46 4.00
N ALA A 66 -4.10 14.23 3.30
CA ALA A 66 -5.26 14.90 3.88
C ALA A 66 -6.25 13.89 4.48
N PHE A 67 -6.56 12.81 3.76
CA PHE A 67 -7.41 11.74 4.24
C PHE A 67 -6.79 11.04 5.46
N ALA A 68 -5.50 10.67 5.39
CA ALA A 68 -4.79 10.03 6.50
C ALA A 68 -4.79 10.92 7.76
N LEU A 69 -4.65 12.24 7.59
CA LEU A 69 -4.68 13.20 8.70
C LEU A 69 -6.05 13.26 9.37
N GLN A 70 -7.13 13.31 8.60
CA GLN A 70 -8.49 13.34 9.15
C GLN A 70 -8.83 12.01 9.82
N LEU A 71 -8.46 10.89 9.22
CA LEU A 71 -8.64 9.57 9.79
C LEU A 71 -7.86 9.42 11.10
N LYS A 72 -6.60 9.85 11.15
CA LYS A 72 -5.80 9.86 12.39
C LYS A 72 -6.50 10.61 13.52
N LYS A 73 -7.13 11.76 13.23
CA LYS A 73 -7.90 12.51 14.23
C LYS A 73 -9.10 11.73 14.71
N ALA A 74 -9.89 11.13 13.80
CA ALA A 74 -11.03 10.29 14.17
C ALA A 74 -10.62 9.07 15.03
N LEU A 75 -9.53 8.40 14.68
CA LEU A 75 -8.99 7.26 15.42
C LEU A 75 -8.45 7.64 16.81
N LYS A 76 -7.91 8.86 16.95
CA LYS A 76 -7.42 9.37 18.23
C LYS A 76 -8.58 9.78 19.15
N ASP A 77 -9.62 10.38 18.58
CA ASP A 77 -10.79 10.84 19.31
C ASP A 77 -11.66 9.66 19.77
N ASP A 78 -11.65 8.53 19.06
CA ASP A 78 -12.47 7.35 19.32
C ASP A 78 -11.61 6.06 19.31
N PRO A 79 -11.14 5.61 20.49
CA PRO A 79 -10.34 4.40 20.63
C PRO A 79 -11.07 3.11 20.24
N ASP A 80 -12.39 3.06 20.38
CA ASP A 80 -13.19 1.88 20.02
C ASP A 80 -13.36 1.78 18.50
N PHE A 81 -13.54 2.93 17.84
CA PHE A 81 -13.44 3.00 16.38
C PHE A 81 -12.08 2.53 15.87
N ALA A 82 -10.99 2.91 16.55
CA ALA A 82 -9.65 2.44 16.17
C ALA A 82 -9.50 0.91 16.28
N ARG A 83 -10.08 0.28 17.30
CA ARG A 83 -10.11 -1.19 17.42
C ARG A 83 -10.90 -1.84 16.29
N MET A 84 -12.09 -1.31 16.00
CA MET A 84 -12.93 -1.80 14.91
C MET A 84 -12.22 -1.73 13.55
N VAL A 85 -11.53 -0.61 13.27
CA VAL A 85 -10.76 -0.44 12.03
C VAL A 85 -9.60 -1.44 11.96
N MET A 86 -8.88 -1.68 13.07
CA MET A 86 -7.85 -2.71 13.11
C MET A 86 -8.41 -4.11 12.79
N GLU A 87 -9.55 -4.48 13.37
CA GLU A 87 -10.19 -5.78 13.08
C GLU A 87 -10.61 -5.92 11.61
N LEU A 88 -11.11 -4.85 10.99
CA LEU A 88 -11.47 -4.85 9.58
C LEU A 88 -10.25 -5.02 8.69
N ILE A 89 -9.12 -4.38 9.02
CA ILE A 89 -7.85 -4.56 8.30
C ILE A 89 -7.34 -5.99 8.43
N GLU A 90 -7.38 -6.58 9.63
CA GLU A 90 -6.93 -7.97 9.81
C GLU A 90 -7.81 -8.97 9.04
N LYS A 91 -9.13 -8.74 8.97
CA LYS A 91 -10.03 -9.52 8.11
C LYS A 91 -9.71 -9.33 6.63
N ALA A 92 -9.49 -8.09 6.19
CA ALA A 92 -9.10 -7.79 4.81
C ALA A 92 -7.80 -8.49 4.40
N LYS A 93 -6.79 -8.50 5.29
CA LYS A 93 -5.53 -9.22 5.09
C LYS A 93 -5.74 -10.73 4.99
N ALA A 94 -6.57 -11.31 5.86
CA ALA A 94 -6.90 -12.73 5.84
C ALA A 94 -7.63 -13.16 4.55
N GLU A 95 -8.39 -12.24 3.95
CA GLU A 95 -9.12 -12.44 2.69
C GLU A 95 -8.28 -12.13 1.43
N GLY A 96 -6.99 -11.80 1.58
CA GLY A 96 -6.07 -11.65 0.44
C GLY A 96 -5.88 -10.22 -0.07
N ILE A 97 -6.43 -9.20 0.60
CA ILE A 97 -6.13 -7.80 0.28
C ILE A 97 -4.70 -7.48 0.71
N THR A 98 -3.78 -7.53 -0.24
CA THR A 98 -2.36 -7.20 -0.04
C THR A 98 -2.09 -5.73 -0.35
N ASN A 99 -1.32 -5.06 0.51
CA ASN A 99 -0.85 -3.69 0.28
C ASN A 99 0.02 -3.61 -0.99
N THR A 100 -0.44 -2.88 -2.01
CA THR A 100 0.26 -2.70 -3.29
C THR A 100 0.87 -1.30 -3.46
N GLY A 101 0.83 -0.43 -2.44
CA GLY A 101 1.39 0.92 -2.49
C GLY A 101 2.89 0.98 -2.15
N SER A 102 3.53 2.11 -2.47
CA SER A 102 4.91 2.44 -2.07
C SER A 102 5.01 2.57 -0.55
N GLY A 103 5.19 1.43 0.12
CA GLY A 103 5.25 1.35 1.58
C GLY A 103 4.78 -0.01 2.06
N ALA A 104 5.63 -1.02 1.95
CA ALA A 104 5.41 -2.28 2.64
C ALA A 104 5.41 -2.03 4.16
N VAL A 105 4.24 -2.07 4.80
CA VAL A 105 4.14 -2.00 6.27
C VAL A 105 4.36 -3.41 6.81
N ALA A 106 5.59 -3.70 7.22
CA ALA A 106 5.91 -4.88 8.01
C ALA A 106 5.31 -4.71 9.42
N THR A 107 4.23 -5.44 9.73
CA THR A 107 3.69 -5.48 11.10
C THR A 107 4.20 -6.71 11.84
N ASN A 108 4.86 -6.47 12.98
CA ASN A 108 5.08 -7.41 14.08
C ASN A 108 5.53 -8.85 13.70
N GLY A 109 6.61 -8.97 12.93
CA GLY A 109 7.45 -10.17 12.93
C GLY A 109 7.04 -11.34 12.03
N SER A 110 6.04 -11.22 11.15
CA SER A 110 5.82 -12.23 10.10
C SER A 110 5.06 -11.66 8.90
N ILE A 111 5.58 -11.96 7.70
CA ILE A 111 4.87 -11.86 6.43
C ILE A 111 4.70 -13.32 5.98
N SER A 112 3.53 -13.89 6.21
CA SER A 112 3.10 -15.17 5.64
C SER A 112 1.70 -14.87 5.15
N VAL A 113 1.41 -14.88 3.85
CA VAL A 113 1.49 -16.03 2.95
C VAL A 113 1.74 -15.51 1.52
N GLY A 114 2.95 -15.66 0.97
CA GLY A 114 3.27 -15.28 -0.41
C GLY A 114 4.64 -14.62 -0.59
N GLY A 115 5.21 -14.74 -1.79
CA GLY A 115 6.53 -14.18 -2.11
C GLY A 115 6.55 -12.64 -2.04
N ILE A 116 7.63 -12.09 -1.51
CA ILE A 116 7.85 -10.64 -1.41
C ILE A 116 8.57 -10.16 -2.68
N LYS A 117 7.99 -9.19 -3.40
CA LYS A 117 8.67 -8.51 -4.51
C LYS A 117 9.26 -7.19 -4.01
N ILE A 118 10.58 -7.05 -4.07
CA ILE A 118 11.29 -5.80 -3.81
C ILE A 118 11.74 -5.25 -5.16
N SER A 119 11.35 -4.01 -5.49
CA SER A 119 11.76 -3.32 -6.72
C SER A 119 12.52 -2.05 -6.33
N GLY A 120 13.62 -1.74 -7.03
CA GLY A 120 14.53 -0.64 -6.70
C GLY A 120 15.69 -1.03 -5.79
N ASP A 121 16.30 -0.04 -5.12
CA ASP A 121 17.47 -0.23 -4.27
C ASP A 121 17.10 -0.45 -2.79
N SER A 122 17.77 -1.40 -2.13
CA SER A 122 17.71 -1.56 -0.68
C SER A 122 18.88 -0.83 -0.02
N SER A 123 18.60 0.22 0.76
CA SER A 123 19.64 0.98 1.47
C SER A 123 20.14 0.29 2.76
N GLY A 124 19.52 -0.81 3.19
CA GLY A 124 19.89 -1.57 4.38
C GLY A 124 20.22 -3.05 4.08
N PRO A 125 20.80 -3.77 5.05
CA PRO A 125 21.13 -5.19 4.89
C PRO A 125 19.85 -6.03 4.78
N ILE A 126 19.83 -6.95 3.82
CA ILE A 126 18.79 -7.98 3.70
C ILE A 126 19.27 -9.21 4.48
N ILE A 127 18.57 -9.57 5.56
CA ILE A 127 18.84 -10.81 6.31
C ILE A 127 17.90 -11.89 5.78
N ILE A 128 18.47 -12.95 5.20
CA ILE A 128 17.72 -14.09 4.67
C ILE A 128 18.10 -15.33 5.51
N GLY A 129 17.13 -16.18 5.83
CA GLY A 129 17.30 -17.37 6.68
C GLY A 129 18.05 -18.52 5.98
N ASN A 130 17.57 -19.76 6.12
CA ASN A 130 18.16 -20.94 5.46
C ASN A 130 17.40 -21.29 4.18
N ASP A 131 18.01 -22.11 3.31
CA ASP A 131 17.42 -22.64 2.06
C ASP A 131 17.04 -21.60 1.00
N ASN A 132 17.89 -20.58 0.84
CA ASN A 132 17.67 -19.50 -0.11
C ASN A 132 18.23 -19.83 -1.50
N SER A 133 17.50 -19.43 -2.54
CA SER A 133 18.00 -19.39 -3.92
C SER A 133 18.02 -17.95 -4.41
N VAL A 134 19.21 -17.43 -4.74
CA VAL A 134 19.37 -16.09 -5.34
C VAL A 134 19.74 -16.26 -6.81
N THR A 135 18.86 -15.80 -7.69
CA THR A 135 19.11 -15.78 -9.14
C THR A 135 19.25 -14.34 -9.59
N GLN A 136 20.45 -13.96 -10.06
CA GLN A 136 20.71 -12.63 -10.61
C GLN A 136 20.73 -12.69 -12.14
N THR A 137 19.95 -11.83 -12.80
CA THR A 137 19.95 -11.69 -14.25
C THR A 137 20.55 -10.34 -14.63
N ASN A 138 21.79 -10.33 -15.11
CA ASN A 138 22.44 -9.11 -15.60
C ASN A 138 22.20 -8.95 -17.10
N SER A 139 21.50 -7.89 -17.51
CA SER A 139 21.19 -7.58 -18.92
C SER A 139 22.29 -6.71 -19.58
N GLU A 140 23.56 -7.13 -19.52
CA GLU A 140 24.69 -6.28 -19.95
C GLU A 140 25.40 -6.72 -21.25
N SER A 141 24.88 -7.68 -22.01
CA SER A 141 25.61 -8.27 -23.16
C SER A 141 25.35 -7.65 -24.54
N ALA A 142 24.53 -6.61 -24.71
CA ALA A 142 24.10 -6.17 -26.04
C ALA A 142 24.96 -5.08 -26.74
N ARG A 143 25.99 -4.48 -26.11
CA ARG A 143 26.63 -3.25 -26.65
C ARG A 143 28.05 -3.36 -27.23
N LYS A 144 28.72 -4.51 -27.23
CA LYS A 144 30.17 -4.55 -27.57
C LYS A 144 30.58 -4.98 -28.99
N THR A 145 29.65 -5.36 -29.88
CA THR A 145 30.04 -5.95 -31.18
C THR A 145 30.18 -4.95 -32.34
N SER A 146 29.79 -3.69 -32.20
CA SER A 146 29.76 -2.75 -33.35
C SER A 146 31.02 -1.89 -33.59
N ARG A 147 32.11 -2.04 -32.81
CA ARG A 147 33.28 -1.14 -32.92
C ARG A 147 34.47 -1.69 -33.72
N ASN A 148 34.45 -2.93 -34.20
CA ASN A 148 35.65 -3.56 -34.80
C ASN A 148 35.54 -3.80 -36.33
N LYS A 149 34.88 -2.91 -37.07
CA LYS A 149 34.87 -2.94 -38.55
C LYS A 149 35.28 -1.59 -39.13
N LYS A 150 36.45 -1.08 -38.74
CA LYS A 150 37.08 0.08 -39.36
C LYS A 150 38.61 -0.04 -39.33
N THR A 151 39.15 -1.01 -40.06
CA THR A 151 40.51 -1.00 -40.65
C THR A 151 40.73 -2.31 -41.42
N ARG A 152 40.75 -2.19 -42.75
CA ARG A 152 41.16 -3.15 -43.81
C ARG A 152 40.11 -3.10 -44.92
N ASP A 153 40.27 -2.13 -45.80
CA ASP A 153 40.73 -2.34 -47.18
C ASP A 153 41.17 -1.00 -47.77
#